data_AF-A0A7V3T296-F1
#
_entry.id   AF-A0A7V3T296-F1
#
_cell.length_a   1.000
_cell.length_b   1.000
_cell.length_c   1.000
_cell.angle_alpha   90.00
_cell.angle_beta   90.00
_cell.angle_gamma   90.00
#
_symmetry.space_group_name_H-M   'P 1'
#
loop_
_entity.id
_entity.type
_entity.pdbx_description
1 polymer ?
#
loop_
_entity_poly.entity_id
_entity_poly.type
_entity_poly.pdbx_seq_one_letter_code
_entity_poly.pdbx_strand_id
1 'polypeptide(L)'
;MEVSDINILKIYKKDKHQGLELIYERYKKYVYSIAFHYAGVKEDALDITQEVFIALFKSLDNFKEEYSLIPWVKKITVNKCLNFIRDKKETISLNQTTEDGDELQGVIPSDENTENKALFKDTKKSLENSIRKLPGDERMAVILRHMKGMKYEDIAKVMKVPIGTVKTFLYRARKTIKADLIMEGIWEV
;
A
#
# COMPACT_ATOMS: atom_id res chain seq x y z
N MET A 1 -15.64 -9.46 16.82
CA MET A 1 -14.99 -10.78 16.84
C MET A 1 -14.27 -10.93 15.51
N GLU A 2 -12.94 -10.86 15.45
CA GLU A 2 -12.22 -10.96 14.17
C GLU A 2 -12.35 -12.38 13.61
N VAL A 3 -13.18 -12.55 12.58
CA VAL A 3 -13.33 -13.83 11.87
C VAL A 3 -12.04 -14.10 11.10
N SER A 4 -11.30 -15.15 11.45
CA SER A 4 -10.08 -15.56 10.76
C SER A 4 -10.31 -15.78 9.25
N ASP A 5 -9.30 -15.50 8.43
CA ASP A 5 -9.31 -15.74 6.98
C ASP A 5 -9.80 -17.15 6.61
N ILE A 6 -9.39 -18.15 7.40
CA ILE A 6 -9.78 -19.55 7.21
C ILE A 6 -11.31 -19.73 7.37
N ASN A 7 -11.90 -19.05 8.35
CA ASN A 7 -13.34 -19.14 8.58
C ASN A 7 -14.12 -18.40 7.50
N ILE A 8 -13.60 -17.28 7.00
CA ILE A 8 -14.19 -16.55 5.87
C ILE A 8 -14.21 -17.42 4.61
N LEU A 9 -13.13 -18.16 4.33
CA LEU A 9 -13.07 -19.09 3.20
C LEU A 9 -14.03 -20.27 3.34
N LYS A 10 -14.18 -20.81 4.56
CA LYS A 10 -15.18 -21.85 4.84
C LYS A 10 -16.61 -21.34 4.62
N ILE A 11 -16.90 -20.10 5.00
CA ILE A 11 -18.20 -19.46 4.74
C ILE A 11 -18.38 -19.28 3.24
N TYR A 12 -17.38 -18.76 2.52
CA TYR A 12 -17.42 -18.60 1.06
C TYR A 12 -17.78 -19.89 0.30
N LYS A 13 -17.23 -21.04 0.74
CA LYS A 13 -17.55 -22.35 0.14
C LYS A 13 -19.00 -22.79 0.35
N LYS A 14 -19.66 -22.34 1.42
CA LYS A 14 -21.06 -22.68 1.75
C LYS A 14 -22.04 -21.66 1.18
N ASP A 15 -21.71 -20.38 1.32
CA ASP A 15 -22.44 -19.24 0.84
C ASP A 15 -21.44 -18.26 0.22
N LYS A 16 -21.40 -18.26 -1.12
CA LYS A 16 -20.50 -17.37 -1.86
C LYS A 16 -20.77 -15.91 -1.53
N HIS A 17 -22.03 -15.49 -1.44
CA HIS A 17 -22.38 -14.09 -1.21
C HIS A 17 -21.86 -13.61 0.15
N GLN A 18 -22.18 -14.35 1.22
CA GLN A 18 -21.74 -14.00 2.57
C GLN A 18 -20.21 -14.02 2.70
N GLY A 19 -19.53 -14.98 2.05
CA GLY A 19 -18.08 -15.04 2.03
C GLY A 19 -17.43 -13.81 1.37
N LEU A 20 -17.96 -13.39 0.21
CA LEU A 20 -17.46 -12.20 -0.50
C LEU A 20 -17.65 -10.91 0.32
N GLU A 21 -18.79 -10.77 1.00
CA GLU A 21 -19.08 -9.63 1.87
C GLU A 21 -18.09 -9.56 3.04
N LEU A 22 -17.82 -10.68 3.71
CA LEU A 22 -16.85 -10.75 4.80
C LEU A 22 -15.43 -10.42 4.34
N ILE A 23 -15.03 -10.85 3.14
CA ILE A 23 -13.75 -10.48 2.53
C ILE A 23 -13.71 -8.97 2.27
N TYR A 24 -14.77 -8.41 1.68
CA TYR A 24 -14.85 -6.97 1.41
C TYR A 24 -14.71 -6.17 2.71
N GLU A 25 -15.52 -6.46 3.72
CA GLU A 25 -15.50 -5.75 4.99
C GLU A 25 -14.15 -5.83 5.70
N ARG A 26 -13.49 -6.99 5.65
CA ARG A 26 -12.17 -7.20 6.24
C ARG A 26 -11.07 -6.40 5.55
N TYR A 27 -11.12 -6.31 4.23
CA TYR A 27 -10.01 -5.76 3.43
C TYR A 27 -10.24 -4.37 2.86
N LYS A 28 -11.47 -3.82 2.87
CA LYS A 28 -11.79 -2.56 2.18
C LYS A 28 -10.93 -1.38 2.62
N LYS A 29 -10.73 -1.20 3.93
CA LYS A 29 -9.90 -0.12 4.47
C LYS A 29 -8.43 -0.28 4.07
N TYR A 30 -7.94 -1.52 4.09
CA TYR A 30 -6.57 -1.85 3.72
C TYR A 30 -6.30 -1.60 2.23
N VAL A 31 -7.19 -2.08 1.37
CA VAL A 31 -7.11 -1.90 -0.08
C VAL A 31 -7.18 -0.41 -0.43
N TYR A 32 -8.18 0.30 0.13
CA TYR A 32 -8.35 1.73 -0.10
C TYR A 32 -7.15 2.55 0.35
N SER A 33 -6.58 2.26 1.53
CA SER A 33 -5.40 2.97 2.02
C SER A 33 -4.19 2.82 1.08
N ILE A 34 -4.02 1.64 0.49
CA ILE A 34 -2.96 1.42 -0.51
C ILE A 34 -3.28 2.18 -1.79
N ALA A 35 -4.49 2.02 -2.32
CA ALA A 35 -4.93 2.68 -3.54
C ALA A 35 -4.76 4.20 -3.44
N PHE A 36 -5.19 4.79 -2.34
CA PHE A 36 -5.06 6.24 -2.08
C PHE A 36 -3.62 6.71 -2.06
N HIS A 37 -2.71 5.93 -1.46
CA HIS A 37 -1.29 6.27 -1.44
C HIS A 37 -0.66 6.31 -2.84
N TYR A 38 -1.20 5.55 -3.80
CA TYR A 38 -0.72 5.53 -5.17
C TYR A 38 -1.45 6.51 -6.09
N ALA A 39 -2.75 6.67 -5.90
CA ALA A 39 -3.62 7.52 -6.70
C ALA A 39 -3.43 9.02 -6.40
N GLY A 40 -3.23 9.38 -5.13
CA GLY A 40 -3.12 10.77 -4.66
C GLY A 40 -4.47 11.49 -4.51
N VAL A 41 -5.52 11.05 -5.20
CA VAL A 41 -6.88 11.61 -5.10
C VAL A 41 -7.91 10.54 -4.75
N LYS A 42 -9.02 10.97 -4.15
CA LYS A 42 -10.06 10.08 -3.63
C LYS A 42 -10.76 9.27 -4.73
N GLU A 43 -11.08 9.89 -5.86
CA GLU A 43 -11.83 9.27 -6.96
C GLU A 43 -11.05 8.09 -7.56
N ASP A 44 -9.83 8.35 -8.03
CA ASP A 44 -8.90 7.34 -8.51
C ASP A 44 -8.68 6.20 -7.48
N ALA A 45 -8.60 6.54 -6.19
CA ALA A 45 -8.43 5.53 -5.14
C ALA A 45 -9.64 4.60 -5.00
N LEU A 46 -10.86 5.13 -5.14
CA LEU A 46 -12.09 4.34 -5.10
C LEU A 46 -12.18 3.42 -6.33
N ASP A 47 -11.84 3.92 -7.51
CA ASP A 47 -11.83 3.13 -8.75
C ASP A 47 -10.84 1.96 -8.68
N ILE A 48 -9.59 2.24 -8.27
CA ILE A 48 -8.59 1.18 -8.05
C ILE A 48 -9.09 0.18 -7.02
N THR A 49 -9.71 0.64 -5.93
CA THR A 49 -10.25 -0.24 -4.89
C THR A 49 -11.32 -1.17 -5.46
N GLN A 50 -12.22 -0.65 -6.28
CA GLN A 50 -13.25 -1.43 -6.95
C GLN A 50 -12.64 -2.48 -7.88
N GLU A 51 -11.70 -2.09 -8.73
CA GLU A 51 -11.01 -3.01 -9.64
C GLU A 51 -10.29 -4.15 -8.91
N VAL A 52 -9.71 -3.84 -7.74
CA VAL A 52 -9.05 -4.82 -6.90
C VAL A 52 -10.05 -5.86 -6.41
N PHE A 53 -11.19 -5.44 -5.87
CA PHE A 53 -12.20 -6.39 -5.39
C PHE A 53 -12.82 -7.21 -6.52
N ILE A 54 -13.05 -6.62 -7.70
CA ILE A 54 -13.50 -7.37 -8.89
C ILE A 54 -12.49 -8.46 -9.25
N ALA A 55 -11.20 -8.11 -9.32
CA ALA A 55 -10.13 -9.07 -9.63
C ALA A 55 -9.99 -10.15 -8.54
N LEU A 56 -10.13 -9.76 -7.28
CA LEU A 56 -10.08 -10.65 -6.13
C LEU A 56 -11.22 -11.68 -6.21
N PHE A 57 -12.46 -11.24 -6.39
CA PHE A 57 -13.62 -12.11 -6.41
C PHE A 57 -13.60 -13.08 -7.59
N LYS A 58 -13.13 -12.63 -8.77
CA LYS A 58 -12.95 -13.49 -9.95
C LYS A 58 -11.88 -14.57 -9.77
N SER A 59 -10.92 -14.36 -8.87
CA SER A 59 -9.80 -15.28 -8.68
C SER A 59 -9.93 -16.13 -7.40
N LEU A 60 -10.96 -15.86 -6.59
CA LEU A 60 -11.16 -16.51 -5.30
C LEU A 60 -11.49 -18.01 -5.42
N ASP A 61 -12.20 -18.41 -6.49
CA ASP A 61 -12.50 -19.82 -6.78
C ASP A 61 -11.21 -20.66 -6.98
N ASN A 62 -10.10 -20.04 -7.38
CA ASN A 62 -8.80 -20.71 -7.58
C ASN A 62 -7.83 -20.52 -6.40
N PHE A 63 -8.27 -19.87 -5.32
CA PHE A 63 -7.42 -19.61 -4.17
C PHE A 63 -7.23 -20.88 -3.32
N LYS A 64 -5.98 -21.22 -3.00
CA LYS A 64 -5.68 -22.37 -2.12
C LYS A 64 -5.67 -21.92 -0.67
N GLU A 65 -6.49 -22.56 0.16
CA GLU A 65 -6.70 -22.24 1.58
C GLU A 65 -5.43 -22.36 2.45
N GLU A 66 -4.41 -23.05 1.95
CA GLU A 66 -3.09 -23.18 2.59
C GLU A 66 -2.31 -21.85 2.65
N TYR A 67 -2.72 -20.83 1.89
CA TYR A 67 -2.11 -19.50 1.92
C TYR A 67 -2.99 -18.49 2.69
N SER A 68 -2.35 -17.51 3.32
CA SER A 68 -3.06 -16.36 3.91
C SER A 68 -3.66 -15.48 2.81
N LEU A 69 -4.87 -14.94 3.05
CA LEU A 69 -5.53 -14.01 2.12
C LEU A 69 -4.79 -12.67 2.04
N ILE A 70 -4.20 -12.20 3.15
CA ILE A 70 -3.51 -10.90 3.22
C ILE A 70 -2.46 -10.74 2.10
N PRO A 71 -1.45 -11.62 1.95
CA PRO A 71 -0.46 -11.52 0.87
C PRO A 71 -1.08 -11.46 -0.54
N TRP A 72 -2.18 -12.19 -0.75
CA TRP A 72 -2.81 -12.31 -2.05
C TRP A 72 -3.65 -11.08 -2.41
N VAL A 73 -4.51 -10.62 -1.49
CA VAL A 73 -5.25 -9.35 -1.59
C VAL A 73 -4.27 -8.24 -1.95
N LYS A 74 -3.20 -8.15 -1.18
CA LYS A 74 -2.17 -7.14 -1.33
C LYS A 74 -1.45 -7.22 -2.69
N LYS A 75 -1.12 -8.41 -3.18
CA LYS A 75 -0.49 -8.58 -4.51
C LYS A 75 -1.39 -8.02 -5.60
N ILE A 76 -2.70 -8.34 -5.55
CA ILE A 76 -3.69 -7.83 -6.50
C ILE A 76 -3.79 -6.30 -6.38
N THR A 77 -3.87 -5.76 -5.15
CA THR A 77 -3.92 -4.32 -4.90
C THR A 77 -2.75 -3.57 -5.51
N VAL A 78 -1.52 -4.02 -5.24
CA VAL A 78 -0.30 -3.37 -5.74
C VAL A 78 -0.24 -3.44 -7.25
N ASN A 79 -0.56 -4.58 -7.85
CA ASN A 79 -0.56 -4.72 -9.31
C ASN A 79 -1.54 -3.74 -9.97
N LYS A 80 -2.73 -3.57 -9.39
CA LYS A 80 -3.72 -2.60 -9.87
C LYS A 80 -3.26 -1.16 -9.72
N CYS A 81 -2.67 -0.80 -8.58
CA CYS A 81 -2.09 0.53 -8.38
C CYS A 81 -0.93 0.82 -9.36
N LEU A 82 -0.09 -0.18 -9.65
CA LEU A 82 1.02 -0.05 -10.59
C LEU A 82 0.54 0.14 -12.03
N ASN A 83 -0.46 -0.64 -12.45
CA ASN A 83 -1.07 -0.49 -13.76
C ASN A 83 -1.69 0.90 -13.89
N PHE A 84 -2.44 1.35 -12.88
CA PHE A 84 -3.01 2.69 -12.84
C PHE A 84 -1.95 3.79 -13.01
N ILE A 85 -0.83 3.72 -12.28
CA ILE A 85 0.25 4.70 -12.40
C ILE A 85 0.90 4.67 -13.78
N ARG A 86 1.12 3.47 -14.35
CA ARG A 86 1.70 3.34 -15.69
C ARG A 86 0.77 3.98 -16.72
N ASP A 87 -0.50 3.64 -16.68
CA ASP A 87 -1.50 4.08 -17.65
C ASP A 87 -1.73 5.60 -17.49
N LYS A 88 -1.72 6.15 -16.26
CA LYS A 88 -1.75 7.59 -15.98
C LYS A 88 -0.48 8.31 -16.49
N LYS A 89 0.70 7.71 -16.39
CA LYS A 89 1.94 8.27 -16.97
C LYS A 89 1.91 8.30 -18.49
N GLU A 90 1.36 7.27 -19.14
CA GLU A 90 1.18 7.25 -20.60
C GLU A 90 0.20 8.36 -21.05
N THR A 91 -0.87 8.60 -20.29
CA THR A 91 -1.82 9.69 -20.55
C THR A 91 -1.25 11.09 -20.26
N ILE A 92 -0.47 11.25 -19.18
CA ILE A 92 0.19 12.52 -18.82
C ILE A 92 1.38 12.82 -19.75
N SER A 93 2.00 11.81 -20.36
CA SER A 93 3.06 12.03 -21.37
C SER A 93 2.57 12.77 -22.63
N LEU A 94 1.25 12.96 -22.79
CA LEU A 94 0.64 13.80 -23.82
C LEU A 94 0.20 15.18 -23.30
N ASN A 95 0.01 15.35 -21.99
CA ASN A 95 -0.50 16.58 -21.38
C ASN A 95 0.21 16.84 -20.05
N GLN A 96 1.22 17.71 -20.08
CA GLN A 96 1.97 18.10 -18.90
C GLN A 96 1.19 19.11 -18.04
N THR A 97 1.47 19.05 -16.73
CA THR A 97 1.24 20.03 -15.64
C THR A 97 -0.13 20.00 -14.96
N THR A 98 -0.15 19.66 -13.66
CA THR A 98 -0.50 20.64 -12.60
C THR A 98 -0.26 20.09 -11.19
N GLU A 99 0.08 21.05 -10.33
CA GLU A 99 0.07 21.05 -8.88
C GLU A 99 -1.33 20.69 -8.33
N ASP A 100 -1.40 20.12 -7.13
CA ASP A 100 -2.21 20.69 -6.06
C ASP A 100 -1.93 19.94 -4.75
N GLY A 101 -1.53 20.72 -3.75
CA GLY A 101 -1.54 20.31 -2.36
C GLY A 101 -2.93 20.48 -1.81
N ASP A 102 -3.43 19.47 -1.10
CA ASP A 102 -4.56 19.69 -0.22
C ASP A 102 -4.43 18.86 1.07
N GLU A 103 -4.85 19.50 2.15
CA GLU A 103 -4.53 19.20 3.53
C GLU A 103 -5.15 17.88 4.03
N LEU A 104 -4.33 17.10 4.74
CA LEU A 104 -4.73 15.84 5.37
C LEU A 104 -5.06 16.06 6.85
N GLN A 105 -6.35 16.12 7.19
CA GLN A 105 -6.81 15.72 8.53
C GLN A 105 -7.31 14.26 8.47
N GLY A 106 -6.47 13.34 8.93
CA GLY A 106 -6.81 11.93 9.05
C GLY A 106 -7.60 11.64 10.33
N VAL A 107 -8.84 11.19 10.19
CA VAL A 107 -9.60 10.55 11.28
C VAL A 107 -9.04 9.14 11.50
N ILE A 108 -8.33 8.96 12.61
CA ILE A 108 -8.09 7.65 13.25
C ILE A 108 -8.53 7.81 14.71
N PRO A 109 -9.57 7.11 15.18
CA PRO A 109 -9.89 7.10 16.60
C PRO A 109 -9.05 6.04 17.32
N SER A 110 -8.29 6.43 18.33
CA SER A 110 -8.33 5.78 19.65
C SER A 110 -7.40 6.43 20.66
N ASP A 111 -7.93 6.48 21.89
CA ASP A 111 -7.36 6.98 23.14
C ASP A 111 -6.04 6.30 23.55
N GLU A 112 -5.44 6.88 24.60
CA GLU A 112 -4.28 6.43 25.40
C GLU A 112 -2.90 7.07 25.08
N ASN A 113 -2.44 7.90 26.02
CA ASN A 113 -1.07 8.38 26.30
C ASN A 113 -0.47 9.49 25.41
N THR A 114 -0.57 10.74 25.86
CA THR A 114 -0.47 11.98 25.05
C THR A 114 0.95 12.47 24.75
N GLU A 115 1.95 12.25 25.61
CA GLU A 115 3.31 12.77 25.40
C GLU A 115 4.16 11.90 24.46
N ASN A 116 4.16 10.57 24.65
CA ASN A 116 4.84 9.64 23.73
C ASN A 116 4.19 9.62 22.33
N LYS A 117 2.87 9.90 22.24
CA LYS A 117 2.18 10.01 20.95
C LYS A 117 2.58 11.24 20.17
N ALA A 118 2.90 12.38 20.80
CA ALA A 118 3.29 13.59 20.07
C ALA A 118 4.64 13.37 19.34
N LEU A 119 5.66 12.92 20.08
CA LEU A 119 6.98 12.61 19.52
C LEU A 119 6.91 11.50 18.45
N PHE A 120 6.08 10.48 18.67
CA PHE A 120 5.87 9.39 17.71
C PHE A 120 5.07 9.83 16.47
N LYS A 121 4.08 10.73 16.64
CA LYS A 121 3.32 11.32 15.53
C LYS A 121 4.21 12.21 14.68
N ASP A 122 5.08 12.99 15.29
CA ASP A 122 6.03 13.86 14.59
C ASP A 122 7.07 13.04 13.82
N THR A 123 7.65 12.03 14.47
CA THR A 123 8.56 11.06 13.82
C THR A 123 7.89 10.33 12.66
N LYS A 124 6.65 9.87 12.84
CA LYS A 124 5.88 9.19 11.80
C LYS A 124 5.59 10.12 10.62
N LYS A 125 5.18 11.36 10.89
CA LYS A 125 4.89 12.37 9.85
C LYS A 125 6.14 12.71 9.05
N SER A 126 7.27 12.90 9.72
CA SER A 126 8.57 13.12 9.08
C SER A 126 9.03 11.94 8.23
N LEU A 127 8.84 10.71 8.71
CA LEU A 127 9.12 9.51 7.93
C LEU A 127 8.22 9.41 6.68
N GLU A 128 6.92 9.66 6.83
CA GLU A 128 5.98 9.66 5.71
C GLU A 128 6.33 10.73 4.68
N ASN A 129 6.70 11.94 5.12
CA ASN A 129 7.17 13.02 4.26
C ASN A 129 8.47 12.65 3.52
N SER A 130 9.43 12.07 4.22
CA SER A 130 10.69 11.58 3.62
C SER A 130 10.42 10.51 2.56
N ILE A 131 9.51 9.57 2.83
CA ILE A 131 9.10 8.54 1.86
C ILE A 131 8.42 9.17 0.64
N ARG A 132 7.61 10.21 0.80
CA ARG A 132 6.94 10.90 -0.31
C ARG A 132 7.93 11.56 -1.27
N LYS A 133 9.03 12.12 -0.75
CA LYS A 133 10.10 12.78 -1.52
C LYS A 133 10.93 11.81 -2.37
N LEU A 134 10.87 10.50 -2.08
CA LEU A 134 11.64 9.51 -2.82
C LEU A 134 11.21 9.43 -4.31
N PRO A 135 12.15 9.12 -5.22
CA PRO A 135 11.83 8.74 -6.58
C PRO A 135 10.80 7.60 -6.61
N GLY A 136 9.89 7.62 -7.59
CA GLY A 136 8.74 6.71 -7.63
C GLY A 136 9.08 5.23 -7.43
N ASP A 137 10.14 4.74 -8.06
CA ASP A 137 10.56 3.34 -7.96
C ASP A 137 11.21 2.99 -6.61
N GLU A 138 11.95 3.94 -6.02
CA GLU A 138 12.54 3.81 -4.68
C GLU A 138 11.45 3.80 -3.60
N ARG A 139 10.51 4.73 -3.71
CA ARG A 139 9.31 4.81 -2.88
C ARG A 139 8.51 3.52 -2.94
N MET A 140 8.27 3.01 -4.16
CA MET A 140 7.57 1.75 -4.40
C MET A 140 8.28 0.60 -3.67
N ALA A 141 9.59 0.45 -3.85
CA ALA A 141 10.35 -0.62 -3.22
C ALA A 141 10.25 -0.55 -1.68
N VAL A 142 10.36 0.64 -1.09
CA VAL A 142 10.23 0.85 0.37
C VAL A 142 8.86 0.47 0.87
N ILE A 143 7.79 0.92 0.21
CA ILE A 143 6.41 0.60 0.60
C ILE A 143 6.23 -0.91 0.58
N LEU A 144 6.60 -1.57 -0.52
CA LEU A 144 6.44 -3.02 -0.69
C LEU A 144 7.27 -3.83 0.30
N ARG A 145 8.46 -3.36 0.67
CA ARG A 145 9.31 -4.03 1.65
C ARG A 145 8.85 -3.79 3.09
N HIS A 146 8.70 -2.53 3.50
CA HIS A 146 8.63 -2.15 4.91
C HIS A 146 7.20 -2.01 5.43
N MET A 147 6.29 -1.41 4.66
CA MET A 147 4.88 -1.29 5.07
C MET A 147 4.09 -2.58 4.84
N LYS A 148 4.72 -3.52 4.15
CA LYS A 148 4.06 -4.60 3.44
C LYS A 148 4.78 -5.94 3.69
N GLY A 149 6.07 -5.97 4.02
CA GLY A 149 6.77 -7.21 4.38
C GLY A 149 7.06 -8.14 3.20
N MET A 150 7.12 -7.64 1.96
CA MET A 150 7.42 -8.50 0.80
C MET A 150 8.88 -8.96 0.77
N LYS A 151 9.08 -10.18 0.29
CA LYS A 151 10.40 -10.69 -0.07
C LYS A 151 10.91 -9.98 -1.32
N TYR A 152 12.23 -9.86 -1.48
CA TYR A 152 12.83 -9.11 -2.58
C TYR A 152 12.48 -9.71 -3.95
N GLU A 153 12.34 -11.03 -4.00
CA GLU A 153 11.93 -11.79 -5.19
C GLU A 153 10.52 -11.43 -5.64
N ASP A 154 9.60 -11.23 -4.70
CA ASP A 154 8.21 -10.88 -5.01
C ASP A 154 8.08 -9.41 -5.42
N ILE A 155 8.88 -8.53 -4.81
CA ILE A 155 8.96 -7.13 -5.22
C ILE A 155 9.49 -7.04 -6.66
N ALA A 156 10.53 -7.80 -6.98
CA ALA A 156 11.12 -7.85 -8.32
C ALA A 156 10.09 -8.25 -9.39
N LYS A 157 9.31 -9.30 -9.11
CA LYS A 157 8.22 -9.76 -9.99
C LYS A 157 7.14 -8.69 -10.19
N VAL A 158 6.73 -8.04 -9.11
CA VAL A 158 5.67 -7.03 -9.12
C VAL A 158 6.10 -5.77 -9.86
N MET A 159 7.32 -5.30 -9.60
CA MET A 159 7.89 -4.11 -10.26
C MET A 159 8.45 -4.41 -11.66
N LYS A 160 8.48 -5.68 -12.08
CA LYS A 160 9.08 -6.14 -13.36
C LYS A 160 10.54 -5.67 -13.54
N VAL A 161 11.31 -5.72 -12.45
CA VAL A 161 12.75 -5.36 -12.46
C VAL A 161 13.58 -6.49 -11.87
N PRO A 162 14.90 -6.58 -12.17
CA PRO A 162 15.78 -7.53 -11.51
C PRO A 162 15.81 -7.35 -9.99
N ILE A 163 16.01 -8.45 -9.25
CA ILE A 163 16.14 -8.41 -7.79
C ILE A 163 17.29 -7.51 -7.32
N GLY A 164 18.37 -7.41 -8.11
CA GLY A 164 19.46 -6.47 -7.87
C GLY A 164 18.98 -5.03 -7.85
N THR A 165 18.11 -4.65 -8.79
CA THR A 165 17.51 -3.31 -8.87
C THR A 165 16.64 -3.01 -7.65
N VAL A 166 15.84 -3.97 -7.18
CA VAL A 166 15.06 -3.82 -5.94
C VAL A 166 15.96 -3.54 -4.74
N LYS A 167 17.08 -4.28 -4.61
CA LYS A 167 18.05 -4.06 -3.53
C LYS A 167 18.66 -2.66 -3.61
N THR A 168 19.02 -2.20 -4.81
CA THR A 168 19.54 -0.85 -5.04
C THR A 168 18.52 0.22 -4.69
N PHE A 169 17.27 0.07 -5.11
CA PHE A 169 16.19 1.00 -4.76
C PHE A 169 16.00 1.10 -3.25
N LEU A 170 15.92 -0.03 -2.55
CA LEU A 170 15.80 -0.05 -1.09
C LEU A 170 17.03 0.54 -0.37
N TYR A 171 18.22 0.36 -0.94
CA TYR A 171 19.43 0.95 -0.39
C TYR A 171 19.42 2.47 -0.52
N ARG A 172 19.17 3.00 -1.72
CA ARG A 172 19.10 4.44 -1.99
C ARG A 172 18.00 5.11 -1.17
N ALA A 173 16.81 4.51 -1.15
CA ALA A 173 15.69 5.01 -0.39
C ALA A 173 16.00 5.14 1.11
N ARG A 174 16.63 4.12 1.72
CA ARG A 174 17.06 4.16 3.12
C ARG A 174 18.10 5.23 3.38
N LYS A 175 19.03 5.44 2.44
CA LYS A 175 20.04 6.49 2.55
C LYS A 175 19.40 7.88 2.54
N THR A 176 18.46 8.13 1.64
CA THR A 176 17.74 9.40 1.54
C THR A 176 16.88 9.64 2.78
N ILE A 177 16.09 8.65 3.21
CA ILE A 177 15.28 8.76 4.44
C ILE A 177 16.17 9.05 5.65
N LYS A 178 17.30 8.33 5.81
CA LYS A 178 18.21 8.58 6.92
C LYS A 178 18.77 10.01 6.90
N ALA A 179 19.16 10.50 5.72
CA ALA A 179 19.67 11.86 5.59
C ALA A 179 18.61 12.91 5.95
N ASP A 180 17.38 12.74 5.47
CA ASP A 180 16.25 13.63 5.78
C ASP A 180 15.95 13.65 7.28
N LEU A 181 15.90 12.48 7.93
CA LEU A 181 15.62 12.40 9.36
C LEU A 181 16.75 12.97 10.24
N ILE A 182 18.02 12.89 9.79
CA ILE A 182 19.14 13.56 10.47
C ILE A 182 19.01 15.08 10.35
N MET A 183 18.70 15.60 9.16
CA MET A 183 18.51 17.04 8.95
C MET A 183 17.34 17.59 9.77
N GLU A 184 16.28 16.82 9.96
CA GLU A 184 15.14 17.17 10.81
C GLU A 184 15.41 16.99 12.32
N GLY A 185 16.60 16.50 12.71
CA GLY A 185 16.99 16.32 14.11
C GLY A 185 16.30 15.15 14.81
N ILE A 186 15.67 14.24 14.04
CA ILE A 186 14.87 13.11 14.52
C ILE A 186 15.73 11.85 14.71
N TRP A 187 16.87 11.77 14.01
CA TRP A 187 17.76 10.61 14.03
C TRP A 187 19.19 11.02 14.43
N GLU A 188 19.73 10.40 15.48
CA GLU A 188 21.13 10.58 15.91
C GLU A 188 22.07 9.61 15.17
N VAL A 189 23.28 10.08 14.83
CA VAL A 189 24.25 9.38 13.98
C VAL A 189 24.85 8.15 14.65
#